data_AF-A0A7W7WS76-F1
#
_entry.id   AF-A0A7W7WS76-F1
#
_cell.length_a   1.000
_cell.length_b   1.000
_cell.length_c   1.000
_cell.angle_alpha   90.00
_cell.angle_beta   90.00
_cell.angle_gamma   90.00
#
_symmetry.space_group_name_H-M   'P 1'
#
loop_
_entity.id
_entity.type
_entity.pdbx_description
1 polymer ?
#
loop_
_entity_poly.entity_id
_entity_poly.type
_entity_poly.pdbx_seq_one_letter_code
_entity_poly.pdbx_strand_id
1 'polypeptide(L)'
;MTITWKNGSPLPMARPRYYDHQYLRATDLAQAVDYLLARQNLVARLLHPVGVVKGLTLTPTGSDVTVGEGVAVDTDGSVIVVPEDRRVALTADGTFYVSLRYREWLTDRRDEGGVAAETRWTEEGQVEVTTARPADPNRSVVLGRVTRNQGVVTVDSTDRVVAGLRVPVGAIVPAIGNSRQAGIQFPSDPGGGVGDEAFIRYFATSGGNTVLRLGVGNEAEDAIDFYQAGANRLRISRSMLQLGSLDGGTVVADQVVAGLGFWGPGAQHAQFSFRAGRGFELVDRSNDGPSLDYGLHSRAYTDLELRELRAATVRGRGGLGLVTDGTMTVRSAGGLHLIKEAGASGDLSVQGNLAVGGDIYLGASRYVTANGRMHLNGSERLYLLNHSGVYIGYGGSGAGPETGCLWVENRGFIGGNAQINGTLGVRVSPNSLPDWSGGGIGTFDMFVSGALYAGPLGGPYPVAIDAAGRIQGKTKQFVIDHPLDDPADPNRRVLVHAAVEGPENGVYYRGEGQLVDGAATVELPTYFEALTRPEGRTVQLTPVFEDDEPVSPLAASRVAAGEFRVRTVDGAKASHTFYWQVSAIRADLEPLETEVPAASIQSRRPAVPSRTAGLSLAPDLTV
;
A
#
# COMPACT_ATOMS: atom_id res chain seq x y z
N MET A 1 19.69 -29.58 -76.37
CA MET A 1 21.04 -29.19 -75.89
C MET A 1 22.05 -30.09 -76.59
N THR A 2 22.80 -29.57 -77.56
CA THR A 2 23.86 -30.35 -78.23
C THR A 2 25.13 -30.20 -77.42
N ILE A 3 25.55 -31.26 -76.74
CA ILE A 3 26.82 -31.28 -76.00
C ILE A 3 27.92 -31.61 -77.02
N THR A 4 28.94 -30.76 -77.13
CA THR A 4 30.06 -30.94 -78.07
C THR A 4 31.29 -31.49 -77.34
N TRP A 5 31.97 -32.46 -77.95
CA TRP A 5 33.28 -32.98 -77.52
C TRP A 5 34.44 -32.09 -78.02
N LYS A 6 35.68 -32.33 -77.56
CA LYS A 6 36.92 -31.55 -77.80
C LYS A 6 37.12 -31.04 -79.25
N ASN A 7 36.57 -31.74 -80.25
CA ASN A 7 36.68 -31.41 -81.68
C ASN A 7 35.39 -30.86 -82.34
N GLY A 8 34.43 -30.36 -81.55
CA GLY A 8 33.14 -29.89 -82.04
C GLY A 8 32.15 -31.01 -82.41
N SER A 9 32.55 -32.28 -82.23
CA SER A 9 31.70 -33.44 -82.49
C SER A 9 30.49 -33.47 -81.53
N PRO A 10 29.26 -33.58 -82.04
CA PRO A 10 28.07 -33.67 -81.18
C PRO A 10 28.01 -35.03 -80.47
N LEU A 11 27.58 -35.01 -79.20
CA LEU A 11 27.22 -36.22 -78.46
C LEU A 11 25.72 -36.55 -78.64
N PRO A 12 25.35 -37.85 -78.70
CA PRO A 12 26.21 -39.02 -78.56
C PRO A 12 27.00 -39.35 -79.83
N MET A 13 28.27 -39.72 -79.66
CA MET A 13 29.13 -40.20 -80.75
C MET A 13 28.85 -41.67 -81.06
N ALA A 14 28.93 -42.07 -82.33
CA ALA A 14 28.79 -43.46 -82.73
C ALA A 14 29.92 -44.32 -82.16
N ARG A 15 29.57 -45.42 -81.49
CA ARG A 15 30.52 -46.41 -80.97
C ARG A 15 30.93 -47.37 -82.11
N PRO A 16 32.23 -47.58 -82.37
CA PRO A 16 32.67 -48.58 -83.34
C PRO A 16 32.15 -49.98 -82.98
N ARG A 17 31.65 -50.70 -83.99
CA ARG A 17 31.31 -52.12 -83.91
C ARG A 17 32.34 -52.88 -84.74
N TYR A 18 33.24 -53.59 -84.07
CA TYR A 18 34.16 -54.51 -84.72
C TYR A 18 33.41 -55.77 -85.19
N TYR A 19 33.81 -56.31 -86.34
CA TYR A 19 33.24 -57.52 -86.92
C TYR A 19 34.32 -58.39 -87.56
N ASP A 20 34.01 -59.67 -87.71
CA ASP A 20 34.96 -60.66 -88.23
C ASP A 20 35.46 -60.28 -89.62
N HIS A 21 36.77 -60.45 -89.82
CA HIS A 21 37.49 -60.10 -91.05
C HIS A 21 37.54 -58.59 -91.40
N GLN A 22 37.17 -57.70 -90.48
CA GLN A 22 37.38 -56.26 -90.68
C GLN A 22 38.88 -55.93 -90.70
N TYR A 23 39.32 -55.19 -91.73
CA TYR A 23 40.61 -54.51 -91.70
C TYR A 23 40.51 -53.28 -90.78
N LEU A 24 41.21 -53.32 -89.65
CA LEU A 24 41.25 -52.21 -88.70
C LEU A 24 41.99 -51.01 -89.29
N ARG A 25 41.33 -49.86 -89.36
CA ARG A 25 41.96 -48.58 -89.71
C ARG A 25 42.30 -47.82 -88.44
N ALA A 26 43.32 -46.96 -88.53
CA ALA A 26 43.66 -46.04 -87.44
C ALA A 26 42.46 -45.20 -86.98
N THR A 27 41.57 -44.82 -87.92
CA THR A 27 40.33 -44.09 -87.62
C THR A 27 39.33 -44.89 -86.79
N ASP A 28 39.25 -46.21 -86.98
CA ASP A 28 38.33 -47.07 -86.22
C ASP A 28 38.77 -47.14 -84.74
N LEU A 29 40.08 -47.26 -84.52
CA LEU A 29 40.68 -47.28 -83.18
C LEU A 29 40.63 -45.89 -82.53
N ALA A 30 40.94 -44.82 -83.27
CA ALA A 30 40.85 -43.45 -82.78
C ALA A 30 39.42 -43.10 -82.34
N GLN A 31 38.42 -43.43 -83.15
CA GLN A 31 37.01 -43.21 -82.79
C GLN A 31 36.59 -44.03 -81.57
N ALA A 32 37.13 -45.23 -81.38
CA ALA A 32 36.86 -46.04 -80.18
C ALA A 32 37.43 -45.37 -78.91
N VAL A 33 38.65 -44.84 -78.99
CA VAL A 33 39.29 -44.09 -77.89
C VAL A 33 38.53 -42.81 -77.59
N ASP A 34 38.21 -42.03 -78.63
CA ASP A 34 37.41 -40.80 -78.50
C ASP A 34 36.05 -41.08 -77.85
N TYR A 35 35.40 -42.20 -78.20
CA TYR A 35 34.13 -42.61 -77.59
C TYR A 35 34.27 -42.88 -76.10
N LEU A 36 35.34 -43.59 -75.70
CA LEU A 36 35.61 -43.88 -74.29
C LEU A 36 35.95 -42.60 -73.51
N LEU A 37 36.83 -41.75 -74.04
CA LEU A 37 37.20 -40.46 -73.43
C LEU A 37 35.98 -39.53 -73.31
N ALA A 38 35.15 -39.44 -74.35
CA ALA A 38 33.92 -38.65 -74.32
C ALA A 38 32.95 -39.18 -73.26
N ARG A 39 32.83 -40.50 -73.07
CA ARG A 39 31.98 -41.09 -72.01
C ARG A 39 32.54 -40.83 -70.61
N GLN A 40 33.85 -40.99 -70.42
CA GLN A 40 34.54 -40.71 -69.15
C GLN A 40 34.40 -39.24 -68.76
N ASN A 41 34.70 -38.33 -69.68
CA ASN A 41 34.67 -36.90 -69.43
C ASN A 41 33.23 -36.36 -69.37
N LEU A 42 32.26 -36.98 -70.06
CA LEU A 42 30.85 -36.63 -69.87
C LEU A 42 30.39 -36.91 -68.43
N VAL A 43 30.82 -38.02 -67.83
CA VAL A 43 30.56 -38.31 -66.41
C VAL A 43 31.23 -37.26 -65.53
N ALA A 44 32.49 -36.91 -65.81
CA ALA A 44 33.19 -35.83 -65.12
C ALA A 44 32.44 -34.49 -65.23
N ARG A 45 32.00 -34.12 -66.43
CA ARG A 45 31.26 -32.90 -66.74
C ARG A 45 29.88 -32.83 -66.09
N LEU A 46 29.21 -33.97 -65.87
CA LEU A 46 27.87 -34.04 -65.28
C LEU A 46 27.89 -34.16 -63.75
N LEU A 47 28.90 -34.83 -63.19
CA LEU A 47 28.99 -35.09 -61.74
C LEU A 47 29.93 -34.14 -61.01
N HIS A 48 30.93 -33.59 -61.69
CA HIS A 48 31.99 -32.80 -61.07
C HIS A 48 31.92 -31.32 -61.42
N PRO A 49 32.29 -30.47 -60.46
CA PRO A 49 32.57 -29.06 -60.70
C PRO A 49 33.88 -28.85 -61.46
N VAL A 50 33.87 -27.83 -62.32
CA VAL A 50 35.07 -27.26 -62.95
C VAL A 50 35.97 -26.62 -61.89
N GLY A 51 37.28 -26.83 -61.98
CA GLY A 51 38.27 -26.19 -61.10
C GLY A 51 39.40 -27.11 -60.66
N VAL A 52 40.22 -26.59 -59.73
CA VAL A 52 41.30 -27.31 -59.06
C VAL A 52 40.72 -28.39 -58.15
N VAL A 53 41.16 -29.63 -58.33
CA VAL A 53 40.77 -30.79 -57.51
C VAL A 53 41.74 -30.98 -56.35
N LYS A 54 43.05 -30.89 -56.61
CA LYS A 54 44.12 -31.06 -55.61
C LYS A 54 45.38 -30.34 -56.08
N GLY A 55 46.17 -29.77 -55.15
CA GLY A 55 47.46 -29.15 -55.48
C GLY A 55 47.31 -27.85 -56.26
N LEU A 56 48.23 -27.57 -57.20
CA LEU A 56 48.21 -26.36 -58.06
C LEU A 56 48.24 -25.04 -57.27
N THR A 57 48.93 -25.05 -56.13
CA THR A 57 49.14 -23.83 -55.33
C THR A 57 50.18 -22.96 -56.01
N LEU A 58 49.93 -21.64 -56.02
CA LEU A 58 50.89 -20.65 -56.52
C LEU A 58 51.79 -20.22 -55.36
N THR A 59 53.10 -20.40 -55.52
CA THR A 59 54.10 -20.02 -54.52
C THR A 59 55.10 -19.03 -55.12
N PRO A 60 55.36 -17.87 -54.49
CA PRO A 60 56.43 -16.97 -54.93
C PRO A 60 57.80 -17.67 -54.86
N THR A 61 58.57 -17.60 -55.95
CA THR A 61 59.92 -18.20 -56.03
C THR A 61 60.89 -17.19 -56.64
N GLY A 62 61.48 -16.36 -55.77
CA GLY A 62 62.28 -15.21 -56.22
C GLY A 62 61.41 -14.18 -56.95
N SER A 63 61.77 -13.84 -58.18
CA SER A 63 61.01 -12.93 -59.04
C SER A 63 59.94 -13.60 -59.91
N ASP A 64 59.75 -14.91 -59.72
CA ASP A 64 58.87 -15.76 -60.50
C ASP A 64 57.79 -16.38 -59.60
N VAL A 65 56.88 -17.14 -60.20
CA VAL A 65 55.89 -17.95 -59.47
C VAL A 65 56.08 -19.42 -59.81
N THR A 66 56.03 -20.29 -58.81
CA THR A 66 55.94 -21.74 -59.01
C THR A 66 54.48 -22.16 -58.92
N VAL A 67 54.01 -22.93 -59.90
CA VAL A 67 52.77 -23.69 -59.83
C VAL A 67 53.11 -25.07 -59.29
N GLY A 68 52.61 -25.41 -58.11
CA GLY A 68 52.82 -26.74 -57.53
C GLY A 68 52.18 -27.84 -58.35
N GLU A 69 52.68 -29.07 -58.25
CA GLU A 69 52.04 -30.26 -58.83
C GLU A 69 50.55 -30.36 -58.43
N GLY A 70 49.74 -30.96 -59.29
CA GLY A 70 48.33 -31.17 -58.98
C GLY A 70 47.44 -31.43 -60.18
N VAL A 71 46.13 -31.40 -59.91
CA VAL A 71 45.08 -31.80 -60.84
C VAL A 71 43.94 -30.80 -60.83
N ALA A 72 43.45 -30.47 -62.03
CA ALA A 72 42.22 -29.71 -62.25
C ALA A 72 41.30 -30.42 -63.25
N VAL A 73 40.06 -29.98 -63.33
CA VAL A 73 39.08 -30.43 -64.33
C VAL A 73 38.47 -29.21 -65.02
N ASP A 74 38.41 -29.22 -66.34
CA ASP A 74 37.79 -28.15 -67.13
C ASP A 74 36.28 -28.37 -67.36
N THR A 75 35.62 -27.41 -68.02
CA THR A 75 34.18 -27.47 -68.34
C THR A 75 33.76 -28.58 -69.30
N ASP A 76 34.70 -29.19 -70.02
CA ASP A 76 34.43 -30.32 -70.90
C ASP A 76 34.67 -31.65 -70.19
N GLY A 77 35.09 -31.62 -68.92
CA GLY A 77 35.39 -32.78 -68.09
C GLY A 77 36.80 -33.32 -68.32
N SER A 78 37.68 -32.57 -69.00
CA SER A 78 39.08 -32.97 -69.20
C SER A 78 39.86 -32.85 -67.91
N VAL A 79 40.56 -33.92 -67.55
CA VAL A 79 41.49 -33.93 -66.42
C VAL A 79 42.79 -33.26 -66.85
N ILE A 80 43.18 -32.20 -66.15
CA ILE A 80 44.40 -31.46 -66.40
C ILE A 80 45.40 -31.78 -65.31
N VAL A 81 46.51 -32.42 -65.65
CA VAL A 81 47.52 -32.88 -64.70
C VAL A 81 48.80 -32.07 -64.89
N VAL A 82 49.32 -31.51 -63.80
CA VAL A 82 50.67 -30.96 -63.70
C VAL A 82 51.48 -31.93 -62.83
N PRO A 83 52.35 -32.75 -63.42
CA PRO A 83 52.96 -33.90 -62.73
C PRO A 83 54.11 -33.52 -61.79
N GLU A 84 54.67 -32.32 -61.92
CA GLU A 84 55.75 -31.80 -61.08
C GLU A 84 55.67 -30.26 -60.99
N ASP A 85 56.31 -29.68 -59.98
CA ASP A 85 56.34 -28.23 -59.78
C ASP A 85 56.88 -27.49 -61.00
N ARG A 86 56.12 -26.49 -61.47
CA ARG A 86 56.49 -25.68 -62.64
C ARG A 86 56.78 -24.25 -62.25
N ARG A 87 58.05 -23.87 -62.35
CA ARG A 87 58.45 -22.47 -62.25
C ARG A 87 58.07 -21.72 -63.53
N VAL A 88 57.38 -20.60 -63.38
CA VAL A 88 56.95 -19.75 -64.48
C VAL A 88 57.52 -18.35 -64.30
N ALA A 89 58.31 -17.93 -65.29
CA ALA A 89 58.94 -16.62 -65.29
C ALA A 89 57.92 -15.50 -65.51
N LEU A 90 57.99 -14.45 -64.68
CA LEU A 90 57.20 -13.23 -64.88
C LEU A 90 58.05 -12.23 -65.66
N THR A 91 57.65 -11.87 -66.87
CA THR A 91 58.51 -11.17 -67.84
C THR A 91 58.76 -9.69 -67.52
N ALA A 92 57.93 -9.07 -66.66
CA ALA A 92 58.08 -7.70 -66.19
C ALA A 92 57.35 -7.49 -64.84
N ASP A 93 57.57 -6.34 -64.19
CA ASP A 93 56.72 -5.88 -63.10
C ASP A 93 55.30 -5.60 -63.64
N GLY A 94 54.28 -5.99 -62.89
CA GLY A 94 52.89 -5.95 -63.31
C GLY A 94 52.03 -7.04 -62.66
N THR A 95 50.75 -7.05 -63.02
CA THR A 95 49.78 -8.04 -62.53
C THR A 95 49.42 -9.02 -63.65
N PHE A 96 49.44 -10.31 -63.33
CA PHE A 96 49.19 -11.41 -64.26
C PHE A 96 48.19 -12.41 -63.68
N TYR A 97 47.44 -13.07 -64.54
CA TYR A 97 46.64 -14.24 -64.24
C TYR A 97 47.45 -15.48 -64.58
N VAL A 98 47.52 -16.42 -63.63
CA VAL A 98 48.07 -17.76 -63.86
C VAL A 98 46.89 -18.71 -64.05
N SER A 99 46.82 -19.35 -65.21
CA SER A 99 45.77 -20.32 -65.53
C SER A 99 46.35 -21.62 -66.06
N LEU A 100 45.54 -22.67 -66.00
CA LEU A 100 45.87 -24.00 -66.45
C LEU A 100 44.90 -24.43 -67.55
N ARG A 101 45.43 -24.91 -68.67
CA ARG A 101 44.65 -25.43 -69.78
C ARG A 101 45.09 -26.85 -70.13
N TYR A 102 44.13 -27.69 -70.50
CA TYR A 102 44.44 -28.98 -71.09
C TYR A 102 45.19 -28.82 -72.42
N ARG A 103 46.32 -29.50 -72.58
CA ARG A 103 47.08 -29.55 -73.83
C ARG A 103 47.42 -31.00 -74.17
N GLU A 104 47.16 -31.38 -75.41
CA GLU A 104 47.60 -32.65 -75.98
C GLU A 104 48.49 -32.41 -77.20
N TRP A 105 49.49 -33.25 -77.41
CA TRP A 105 50.33 -33.22 -78.61
C TRP A 105 50.92 -34.59 -78.90
N LEU A 106 51.29 -34.81 -80.16
CA LEU A 106 51.90 -36.04 -80.62
C LEU A 106 53.38 -36.14 -80.18
N THR A 107 53.79 -37.31 -79.71
CA THR A 107 55.13 -37.60 -79.16
C THR A 107 55.62 -38.99 -79.56
N ASP A 108 56.82 -39.36 -79.11
CA ASP A 108 57.46 -40.66 -79.33
C ASP A 108 57.51 -41.05 -80.81
N ARG A 109 58.21 -40.24 -81.61
CA ARG A 109 58.41 -40.51 -83.03
C ARG A 109 59.23 -41.77 -83.22
N ARG A 110 58.71 -42.71 -84.01
CA ARG A 110 59.39 -43.95 -84.39
C ARG A 110 59.31 -44.16 -85.89
N ASP A 111 60.23 -44.95 -86.40
CA ASP A 111 60.24 -45.42 -87.78
C ASP A 111 59.96 -46.92 -87.77
N GLU A 112 58.68 -47.29 -87.91
CA GLU A 112 58.21 -48.67 -87.93
C GLU A 112 57.48 -48.92 -89.26
N GLY A 113 57.95 -49.90 -90.05
CA GLY A 113 57.32 -50.25 -91.33
C GLY A 113 57.54 -49.27 -92.49
N GLY A 114 58.53 -48.37 -92.41
CA GLY A 114 58.91 -47.46 -93.51
C GLY A 114 58.18 -46.12 -93.52
N VAL A 115 57.47 -45.77 -92.44
CA VAL A 115 56.85 -44.45 -92.24
C VAL A 115 57.22 -43.94 -90.86
N ALA A 116 58.01 -42.86 -90.82
CA ALA A 116 58.35 -42.19 -89.58
C ALA A 116 57.17 -41.33 -89.09
N ALA A 117 56.54 -41.74 -87.99
CA ALA A 117 55.39 -41.05 -87.40
C ALA A 117 55.46 -41.05 -85.87
N GLU A 118 54.80 -40.08 -85.26
CA GLU A 118 54.57 -39.99 -83.82
C GLU A 118 53.63 -41.11 -83.36
N THR A 119 54.00 -41.83 -82.29
CA THR A 119 53.31 -43.04 -81.86
C THR A 119 52.43 -42.85 -80.62
N ARG A 120 52.54 -41.71 -79.93
CA ARG A 120 51.81 -41.42 -78.69
C ARG A 120 51.17 -40.04 -78.72
N TRP A 121 50.09 -39.91 -77.95
CA TRP A 121 49.59 -38.62 -77.49
C TRP A 121 50.11 -38.40 -76.07
N THR A 122 50.75 -37.26 -75.85
CA THR A 122 51.07 -36.77 -74.51
C THR A 122 50.04 -35.73 -74.11
N GLU A 123 49.50 -35.87 -72.91
CA GLU A 123 48.48 -35.00 -72.34
C GLU A 123 49.02 -34.37 -71.06
N GLU A 124 48.96 -33.05 -70.97
CA GLU A 124 49.45 -32.34 -69.79
C GLU A 124 48.76 -31.00 -69.58
N GLY A 125 48.85 -30.48 -68.36
CA GLY A 125 48.46 -29.12 -68.04
C GLY A 125 49.46 -28.10 -68.57
N GLN A 126 49.03 -27.26 -69.50
CA GLN A 126 49.77 -26.08 -69.92
C GLN A 126 49.49 -24.94 -68.96
N VAL A 127 50.54 -24.43 -68.31
CA VAL A 127 50.44 -23.22 -67.49
C VAL A 127 50.57 -22.01 -68.41
N GLU A 128 49.61 -21.10 -68.32
CA GLU A 128 49.56 -19.86 -69.09
C GLU A 128 49.62 -18.66 -68.13
N VAL A 129 50.44 -17.68 -68.45
CA VAL A 129 50.55 -16.41 -67.72
C VAL A 129 50.15 -15.29 -68.66
N THR A 130 49.12 -14.55 -68.28
CA THR A 130 48.49 -13.53 -69.12
C THR A 130 48.24 -12.27 -68.31
N THR A 131 48.26 -11.09 -68.95
CA THR A 131 47.96 -9.81 -68.28
C THR A 131 46.47 -9.53 -68.15
N ALA A 132 45.63 -10.29 -68.85
CA ALA A 132 44.18 -10.23 -68.79
C ALA A 132 43.61 -11.59 -68.38
N ARG A 133 42.45 -11.60 -67.72
CA ARG A 133 41.78 -12.84 -67.34
C ARG A 133 41.45 -13.68 -68.59
N PRO A 134 41.62 -15.02 -68.56
CA PRO A 134 41.29 -15.88 -69.70
C PRO A 134 39.85 -15.67 -70.20
N ALA A 135 39.67 -15.68 -71.53
CA ALA A 135 38.39 -15.44 -72.17
C ALA A 135 37.32 -16.50 -71.84
N ASP A 136 37.75 -17.76 -71.64
CA ASP A 136 36.91 -18.84 -71.13
C ASP A 136 37.56 -19.40 -69.84
N PRO A 137 37.26 -18.82 -68.67
CA PRO A 137 37.88 -19.19 -67.40
C PRO A 137 37.50 -20.58 -66.89
N ASN A 138 36.55 -21.26 -67.56
CA ASN A 138 36.14 -22.62 -67.22
C ASN A 138 36.85 -23.68 -68.09
N ARG A 139 37.37 -23.30 -69.26
CA ARG A 139 38.31 -24.12 -70.06
C ARG A 139 39.78 -23.87 -69.69
N SER A 140 40.09 -22.63 -69.32
CA SER A 140 41.38 -22.25 -68.75
C SER A 140 41.20 -21.98 -67.25
N VAL A 141 41.42 -23.01 -66.43
CA VAL A 141 41.19 -22.98 -64.99
C VAL A 141 42.12 -21.95 -64.34
N VAL A 142 41.55 -20.87 -63.80
CA VAL A 142 42.32 -19.82 -63.12
C VAL A 142 42.81 -20.31 -61.76
N LEU A 143 44.13 -20.26 -61.56
CA LEU A 143 44.79 -20.66 -60.31
C LEU A 143 44.94 -19.48 -59.34
N GLY A 144 44.98 -18.26 -59.87
CA GLY A 144 45.04 -17.02 -59.10
C GLY A 144 45.66 -15.89 -59.91
N ARG A 145 45.81 -14.75 -59.23
CA ARG A 145 46.45 -13.55 -59.74
C ARG A 145 47.78 -13.35 -59.03
N VAL A 146 48.82 -13.01 -59.79
CA VAL A 146 50.16 -12.74 -59.26
C VAL A 146 50.56 -11.32 -59.62
N THR A 147 51.11 -10.58 -58.67
CA THR A 147 51.65 -9.25 -58.91
C THR A 147 53.14 -9.29 -58.61
N ARG A 148 53.94 -8.84 -59.58
CA ARG A 148 55.38 -8.62 -59.42
C ARG A 148 55.62 -7.12 -59.31
N ASN A 149 56.29 -6.69 -58.26
CA ASN A 149 56.66 -5.29 -58.05
C ASN A 149 58.11 -5.21 -57.56
N GLN A 150 58.99 -4.56 -58.32
CA GLN A 150 60.43 -4.44 -58.01
C GLN A 150 61.08 -5.80 -57.67
N GLY A 151 60.68 -6.86 -58.39
CA GLY A 151 61.19 -8.21 -58.18
C GLY A 151 60.57 -9.01 -57.03
N VAL A 152 59.64 -8.44 -56.25
CA VAL A 152 58.87 -9.16 -55.23
C VAL A 152 57.55 -9.65 -55.82
N VAL A 153 57.22 -10.92 -55.64
CA VAL A 153 55.98 -11.54 -56.13
C VAL A 153 54.99 -11.76 -54.98
N THR A 154 53.77 -11.27 -55.15
CA THR A 154 52.64 -11.52 -54.25
C THR A 154 51.56 -12.31 -54.98
N VAL A 155 50.99 -13.31 -54.32
CA VAL A 155 49.91 -14.17 -54.84
C VAL A 155 48.58 -13.74 -54.23
N ASP A 156 47.58 -13.59 -55.07
CA ASP A 156 46.18 -13.40 -54.72
C ASP A 156 45.36 -14.58 -55.27
N SER A 157 44.86 -15.42 -54.37
CA SER A 157 44.09 -16.61 -54.72
C SER A 157 42.58 -16.39 -54.76
N THR A 158 42.09 -15.14 -54.66
CA THR A 158 40.64 -14.86 -54.62
C THR A 158 39.89 -15.38 -55.85
N ASP A 159 40.54 -15.34 -57.01
CA ASP A 159 39.99 -15.81 -58.29
C ASP A 159 40.21 -17.32 -58.55
N ARG A 160 40.84 -18.04 -57.61
CA ARG A 160 41.14 -19.47 -57.75
C ARG A 160 39.84 -20.26 -57.81
N VAL A 161 39.64 -21.01 -58.90
CA VAL A 161 38.46 -21.86 -59.07
C VAL A 161 38.74 -23.23 -58.46
N VAL A 162 38.07 -23.58 -57.36
CA VAL A 162 38.18 -24.90 -56.71
C VAL A 162 36.97 -25.77 -57.08
N ALA A 163 37.22 -27.05 -57.35
CA ALA A 163 36.19 -28.04 -57.58
C ALA A 163 35.37 -28.29 -56.28
N GLY A 164 34.08 -27.89 -56.23
CA GLY A 164 33.12 -28.32 -55.17
C GLY A 164 31.75 -28.83 -55.67
N LEU A 165 31.07 -29.75 -54.97
CA LEU A 165 29.81 -30.37 -55.40
C LEU A 165 28.78 -29.33 -55.90
N ARG A 166 28.30 -29.49 -57.14
CA ARG A 166 27.20 -28.69 -57.71
C ARG A 166 26.03 -29.62 -58.06
N VAL A 167 24.82 -29.22 -57.69
CA VAL A 167 23.57 -29.92 -58.05
C VAL A 167 22.71 -28.97 -58.89
N PRO A 168 22.86 -28.97 -60.24
CA PRO A 168 22.17 -28.02 -61.11
C PRO A 168 20.66 -28.24 -61.16
N VAL A 169 20.21 -29.50 -61.00
CA VAL A 169 18.81 -29.93 -60.97
C VAL A 169 18.67 -31.08 -59.97
N GLY A 170 17.59 -31.10 -59.18
CA GLY A 170 17.30 -32.14 -58.17
C GLY A 170 17.69 -31.76 -56.75
N ALA A 171 17.51 -32.69 -55.80
CA ALA A 171 17.85 -32.51 -54.39
C ALA A 171 19.16 -33.24 -54.04
N ILE A 172 19.93 -32.68 -53.09
CA ILE A 172 20.92 -33.47 -52.35
C ILE A 172 20.14 -34.41 -51.41
N VAL A 173 20.39 -35.71 -51.49
CA VAL A 173 19.73 -36.73 -50.65
C VAL A 173 20.78 -37.42 -49.77
N PRO A 174 21.05 -36.90 -48.56
CA PRO A 174 22.00 -37.52 -47.64
C PRO A 174 21.49 -38.87 -47.10
N ALA A 175 22.41 -39.77 -46.73
CA ALA A 175 22.05 -41.06 -46.15
C ALA A 175 21.32 -40.90 -44.80
N ILE A 176 20.32 -41.75 -44.56
CA ILE A 176 19.60 -41.83 -43.28
C ILE A 176 20.48 -42.51 -42.21
N GLY A 177 20.46 -41.99 -40.98
CA GLY A 177 21.18 -42.57 -39.85
C GLY A 177 21.71 -41.52 -38.87
N ASN A 178 22.11 -41.99 -37.68
CA ASN A 178 22.70 -41.16 -36.63
C ASN A 178 24.16 -41.58 -36.38
N SER A 179 25.00 -41.52 -37.42
CA SER A 179 26.43 -41.84 -37.34
C SER A 179 27.24 -40.92 -38.26
N ARG A 180 28.57 -40.98 -38.15
CA ARG A 180 29.52 -40.25 -39.03
C ARG A 180 29.42 -40.58 -40.51
N GLN A 181 28.73 -41.66 -40.85
CA GLN A 181 28.57 -42.15 -42.22
C GLN A 181 27.21 -41.73 -42.83
N ALA A 182 26.36 -41.06 -42.06
CA ALA A 182 25.03 -40.63 -42.46
C ALA A 182 24.91 -39.10 -42.45
N GLY A 183 24.03 -38.56 -43.30
CA GLY A 183 23.81 -37.13 -43.40
C GLY A 183 24.90 -36.38 -44.17
N ILE A 184 25.06 -35.10 -43.84
CA ILE A 184 26.17 -34.24 -44.27
C ILE A 184 27.15 -34.15 -43.11
N GLN A 185 28.36 -34.67 -43.30
CA GLN A 185 29.42 -34.68 -42.31
C GLN A 185 30.48 -33.64 -42.67
N PHE A 186 30.76 -32.71 -41.77
CA PHE A 186 31.88 -31.77 -41.93
C PHE A 186 33.19 -32.40 -41.42
N PRO A 187 34.36 -31.90 -41.88
CA PRO A 187 35.66 -32.36 -41.38
C PRO A 187 35.75 -32.26 -39.86
N SER A 188 36.30 -33.30 -39.23
CA SER A 188 36.58 -33.32 -37.79
C SER A 188 37.82 -32.49 -37.44
N ASP A 189 37.86 -32.03 -36.20
CA ASP A 189 38.97 -31.34 -35.55
C ASP A 189 39.52 -30.10 -36.33
N PRO A 190 38.66 -29.21 -36.87
CA PRO A 190 39.14 -28.04 -37.62
C PRO A 190 39.91 -27.03 -36.74
N GLY A 191 39.70 -27.05 -35.42
CA GLY A 191 40.45 -26.26 -34.44
C GLY A 191 41.72 -26.94 -33.90
N GLY A 192 41.96 -28.21 -34.26
CA GLY A 192 42.95 -29.08 -33.63
C GLY A 192 42.40 -29.75 -32.36
N GLY A 193 42.96 -30.90 -31.98
CA GLY A 193 42.45 -31.73 -30.88
C GLY A 193 41.89 -33.07 -31.36
N VAL A 194 41.14 -33.76 -30.50
CA VAL A 194 40.41 -34.99 -30.86
C VAL A 194 38.98 -34.89 -30.34
N GLY A 195 38.01 -35.08 -31.24
CA GLY A 195 36.61 -35.29 -30.88
C GLY A 195 35.64 -34.39 -31.60
N ASP A 196 36.09 -33.31 -32.23
CA ASP A 196 35.20 -32.31 -32.80
C ASP A 196 34.41 -32.88 -33.98
N GLU A 197 33.12 -32.60 -33.98
CA GLU A 197 32.22 -33.09 -35.01
C GLU A 197 31.19 -32.03 -35.34
N ALA A 198 31.01 -31.71 -36.62
CA ALA A 198 29.87 -30.93 -37.10
C ALA A 198 29.10 -31.71 -38.17
N PHE A 199 27.76 -31.68 -38.14
CA PHE A 199 26.94 -32.51 -39.02
C PHE A 199 25.49 -32.02 -39.21
N ILE A 200 24.84 -32.54 -40.26
CA ILE A 200 23.38 -32.52 -40.46
C ILE A 200 22.90 -33.96 -40.68
N ARG A 201 22.05 -34.52 -39.81
CA ARG A 201 21.62 -35.94 -39.83
C ARG A 201 20.10 -36.06 -39.79
N TYR A 202 19.56 -37.06 -40.50
CA TYR A 202 18.14 -37.44 -40.45
C TYR A 202 18.01 -38.91 -40.06
N PHE A 203 17.23 -39.24 -39.03
CA PHE A 203 17.10 -40.63 -38.53
C PHE A 203 15.78 -40.86 -37.78
N ALA A 204 15.36 -42.12 -37.67
CA ALA A 204 14.18 -42.53 -36.90
C ALA A 204 14.52 -42.76 -35.42
N THR A 205 13.60 -42.42 -34.51
CA THR A 205 13.73 -42.70 -33.06
C THR A 205 12.86 -43.87 -32.64
N SER A 206 11.53 -43.76 -32.77
CA SER A 206 10.57 -44.85 -32.53
C SER A 206 9.16 -44.47 -33.05
N GLY A 207 8.30 -45.46 -33.34
CA GLY A 207 6.88 -45.21 -33.64
C GLY A 207 6.59 -44.34 -34.87
N GLY A 208 7.50 -44.30 -35.85
CA GLY A 208 7.40 -43.42 -37.03
C GLY A 208 7.96 -42.01 -36.82
N ASN A 209 8.42 -41.67 -35.60
CA ASN A 209 9.03 -40.38 -35.32
C ASN A 209 10.44 -40.31 -35.92
N THR A 210 10.74 -39.20 -36.58
CA THR A 210 12.05 -38.92 -37.16
C THR A 210 12.62 -37.60 -36.61
N VAL A 211 13.94 -37.46 -36.67
CA VAL A 211 14.68 -36.28 -36.21
C VAL A 211 15.57 -35.80 -37.33
N LEU A 212 15.45 -34.51 -37.70
CA LEU A 212 16.48 -33.77 -38.42
C LEU A 212 17.33 -33.02 -37.38
N ARG A 213 18.61 -33.33 -37.30
CA ARG A 213 19.55 -32.76 -36.33
C ARG A 213 20.65 -32.00 -37.04
N LEU A 214 20.84 -30.75 -36.64
CA LEU A 214 22.05 -29.96 -36.89
C LEU A 214 22.86 -29.99 -35.59
N GLY A 215 24.13 -30.37 -35.66
CA GLY A 215 24.94 -30.58 -34.46
C GLY A 215 26.38 -30.16 -34.63
N VAL A 216 26.94 -29.63 -33.54
CA VAL A 216 28.37 -29.52 -33.25
C VAL A 216 28.60 -30.25 -31.92
N GLY A 217 29.77 -30.84 -31.69
CA GLY A 217 30.02 -31.54 -30.43
C GLY A 217 31.49 -31.77 -30.13
N ASN A 218 31.71 -32.22 -28.88
CA ASN A 218 32.95 -32.43 -28.13
C ASN A 218 33.07 -31.44 -26.98
N GLU A 219 32.88 -30.15 -27.26
CA GLU A 219 33.06 -29.08 -26.27
C GLU A 219 31.77 -28.28 -26.09
N ALA A 220 31.56 -27.75 -24.87
CA ALA A 220 30.38 -26.91 -24.62
C ALA A 220 30.52 -25.57 -25.35
N GLU A 221 31.74 -25.12 -25.60
CA GLU A 221 32.12 -23.89 -26.27
C GLU A 221 31.78 -23.87 -27.76
N ASP A 222 31.61 -25.04 -28.38
CA ASP A 222 31.20 -25.16 -29.78
C ASP A 222 29.87 -24.44 -30.02
N ALA A 223 29.78 -23.75 -31.16
CA ALA A 223 28.66 -22.89 -31.47
C ALA A 223 27.93 -23.31 -32.75
N ILE A 224 26.60 -23.27 -32.70
CA ILE A 224 25.75 -23.24 -33.89
C ILE A 224 25.22 -21.81 -34.03
N ASP A 225 25.64 -21.15 -35.12
CA ASP A 225 25.32 -19.75 -35.40
C ASP A 225 24.39 -19.59 -36.59
N PHE A 226 23.36 -18.76 -36.42
CA PHE A 226 22.52 -18.27 -37.52
C PHE A 226 22.86 -16.81 -37.78
N TYR A 227 23.68 -16.60 -38.80
CA TYR A 227 24.24 -15.30 -39.17
C TYR A 227 23.36 -14.56 -40.19
N GLN A 228 23.02 -13.30 -39.91
CA GLN A 228 22.26 -12.46 -40.83
C GLN A 228 22.65 -10.98 -40.68
N ALA A 229 22.94 -10.35 -41.83
CA ALA A 229 23.18 -8.91 -41.93
C ALA A 229 24.25 -8.39 -40.95
N GLY A 230 25.42 -9.03 -40.93
CA GLY A 230 26.56 -8.56 -40.14
C GLY A 230 26.64 -9.07 -38.70
N ALA A 231 25.67 -9.86 -38.21
CA ALA A 231 25.63 -10.33 -36.82
C ALA A 231 24.96 -11.71 -36.67
N ASN A 232 25.23 -12.38 -35.56
CA ASN A 232 24.56 -13.62 -35.15
C ASN A 232 23.21 -13.30 -34.49
N ARG A 233 22.11 -13.85 -35.02
CA ARG A 233 20.73 -13.59 -34.53
C ARG A 233 20.24 -14.65 -33.55
N LEU A 234 20.77 -15.86 -33.69
CA LEU A 234 20.53 -17.02 -32.84
C LEU A 234 21.85 -17.77 -32.74
N ARG A 235 22.34 -17.97 -31.52
CA ARG A 235 23.52 -18.81 -31.24
C ARG A 235 23.16 -19.83 -30.18
N ILE A 236 23.62 -21.06 -30.37
CA ILE A 236 23.64 -22.08 -29.32
C ILE A 236 25.10 -22.35 -29.00
N SER A 237 25.54 -22.01 -27.79
CA SER A 237 26.87 -22.34 -27.26
C SER A 237 26.83 -22.35 -25.73
N ARG A 238 27.74 -23.06 -25.09
CA ARG A 238 27.82 -23.25 -23.64
C ARG A 238 26.51 -23.70 -23.00
N SER A 239 25.79 -24.58 -23.70
CA SER A 239 24.44 -25.03 -23.33
C SER A 239 23.42 -23.90 -23.16
N MET A 240 23.66 -22.75 -23.80
CA MET A 240 22.82 -21.55 -23.71
C MET A 240 22.33 -21.13 -25.09
N LEU A 241 21.01 -20.88 -25.19
CA LEU A 241 20.43 -20.16 -26.30
C LEU A 241 20.69 -18.66 -26.12
N GLN A 242 21.41 -18.06 -27.05
CA GLN A 242 21.75 -16.65 -27.02
C GLN A 242 20.95 -15.91 -28.11
N LEU A 243 20.30 -14.81 -27.71
CA LEU A 243 19.51 -13.92 -28.58
C LEU A 243 20.03 -12.49 -28.40
N GLY A 244 20.24 -11.75 -29.49
CA GLY A 244 20.67 -10.35 -29.42
C GLY A 244 21.46 -9.88 -30.62
N SER A 245 22.15 -8.74 -30.47
CA SER A 245 23.21 -8.27 -31.39
C SER A 245 24.52 -8.98 -31.05
N LEU A 246 24.53 -10.31 -31.18
CA LEU A 246 25.71 -11.13 -30.87
C LEU A 246 26.77 -10.86 -31.93
N ASP A 247 27.95 -10.44 -31.48
CA ASP A 247 29.09 -10.05 -32.33
C ASP A 247 28.80 -8.85 -33.27
N GLY A 248 27.74 -8.08 -33.00
CA GLY A 248 27.34 -6.89 -33.77
C GLY A 248 27.76 -5.56 -33.13
N GLY A 249 27.26 -4.44 -33.68
CA GLY A 249 27.53 -3.10 -33.15
C GLY A 249 27.04 -2.87 -31.72
N THR A 250 27.58 -1.85 -31.06
CA THR A 250 27.23 -1.50 -29.67
C THR A 250 25.74 -1.20 -29.54
N VAL A 251 25.09 -1.83 -28.56
CA VAL A 251 23.70 -1.58 -28.18
C VAL A 251 23.61 -0.30 -27.34
N VAL A 252 22.65 0.57 -27.66
CA VAL A 252 22.36 1.77 -26.87
C VAL A 252 21.26 1.53 -25.83
N ALA A 253 21.23 2.36 -24.78
CA ALA A 253 20.17 2.29 -23.77
C ALA A 253 18.78 2.45 -24.43
N ASP A 254 17.80 1.73 -23.90
CA ASP A 254 16.43 1.69 -24.41
C ASP A 254 16.27 1.06 -25.81
N GLN A 255 17.31 0.49 -26.42
CA GLN A 255 17.17 -0.28 -27.66
C GLN A 255 16.59 -1.68 -27.38
N VAL A 256 15.69 -2.15 -28.26
CA VAL A 256 15.25 -3.55 -28.25
C VAL A 256 16.31 -4.40 -28.94
N VAL A 257 16.91 -5.33 -28.20
CA VAL A 257 18.05 -6.13 -28.69
C VAL A 257 17.65 -7.48 -29.24
N ALA A 258 16.58 -8.04 -28.71
CA ALA A 258 16.04 -9.33 -29.08
C ALA A 258 14.56 -9.38 -28.70
N GLY A 259 13.82 -10.21 -29.43
CA GLY A 259 12.46 -10.54 -29.06
C GLY A 259 11.98 -11.80 -29.77
N LEU A 260 11.00 -12.44 -29.15
CA LEU A 260 10.21 -13.51 -29.73
C LEU A 260 8.92 -12.89 -30.24
N GLY A 261 8.79 -12.84 -31.56
CA GLY A 261 7.57 -12.38 -32.23
C GLY A 261 6.55 -13.50 -32.31
N PHE A 262 5.35 -13.25 -31.80
CA PHE A 262 4.18 -14.10 -32.04
C PHE A 262 3.44 -13.47 -33.21
N TRP A 263 3.13 -14.26 -34.25
CA TRP A 263 2.48 -13.78 -35.46
C TRP A 263 1.06 -14.37 -35.55
N GLY A 264 0.05 -13.49 -35.61
CA GLY A 264 -1.37 -13.83 -35.59
C GLY A 264 -2.14 -13.00 -36.62
N PRO A 265 -1.91 -13.22 -37.92
CA PRO A 265 -2.40 -12.32 -38.95
C PRO A 265 -3.95 -12.32 -38.98
N GLY A 266 -4.54 -11.13 -38.94
CA GLY A 266 -6.00 -10.95 -38.87
C GLY A 266 -6.59 -11.10 -37.46
N ALA A 267 -5.76 -11.36 -36.45
CA ALA A 267 -6.10 -11.40 -35.04
C ALA A 267 -5.10 -10.57 -34.23
N GLN A 268 -5.13 -10.68 -32.90
CA GLN A 268 -4.13 -10.05 -32.05
C GLN A 268 -2.79 -10.80 -32.15
N HIS A 269 -1.69 -10.04 -32.21
CA HIS A 269 -0.35 -10.61 -32.14
C HIS A 269 0.60 -9.72 -31.34
N ALA A 270 1.64 -10.34 -30.79
CA ALA A 270 2.43 -9.76 -29.71
C ALA A 270 3.92 -10.04 -29.87
N GLN A 271 4.73 -9.37 -29.05
CA GLN A 271 6.16 -9.62 -29.01
C GLN A 271 6.66 -9.60 -27.57
N PHE A 272 7.39 -10.64 -27.19
CA PHE A 272 8.16 -10.67 -25.95
C PHE A 272 9.58 -10.20 -26.24
N SER A 273 9.98 -9.07 -25.70
CA SER A 273 11.23 -8.38 -26.04
C SER A 273 12.11 -8.17 -24.82
N PHE A 274 13.42 -8.04 -25.03
CA PHE A 274 14.34 -7.48 -24.04
C PHE A 274 14.84 -6.13 -24.52
N ARG A 275 14.71 -5.12 -23.65
CA ARG A 275 15.19 -3.76 -23.89
C ARG A 275 16.39 -3.48 -23.00
N ALA A 276 17.49 -3.06 -23.63
CA ALA A 276 18.75 -2.79 -22.94
C ALA A 276 18.57 -1.71 -21.86
N GLY A 277 18.97 -2.02 -20.62
CA GLY A 277 18.82 -1.14 -19.46
C GLY A 277 17.42 -1.09 -18.83
N ARG A 278 16.43 -1.82 -19.35
CA ARG A 278 15.05 -1.85 -18.82
C ARG A 278 14.56 -3.25 -18.46
N GLY A 279 14.94 -4.26 -19.24
CA GLY A 279 14.51 -5.65 -19.03
C GLY A 279 13.46 -6.11 -20.04
N PHE A 280 12.66 -7.09 -19.63
CA PHE A 280 11.66 -7.72 -20.50
C PHE A 280 10.37 -6.92 -20.63
N GLU A 281 9.76 -6.97 -21.82
CA GLU A 281 8.45 -6.39 -22.09
C GLU A 281 7.61 -7.30 -23.00
N LEU A 282 6.30 -7.29 -22.79
CA LEU A 282 5.33 -7.95 -23.64
C LEU A 282 4.44 -6.88 -24.28
N VAL A 283 4.67 -6.61 -25.56
CA VAL A 283 4.03 -5.51 -26.30
C VAL A 283 3.04 -6.02 -27.33
N ASP A 284 1.96 -5.29 -27.50
CA ASP A 284 1.02 -5.48 -28.60
C ASP A 284 1.68 -4.98 -29.90
N ARG A 285 1.68 -5.85 -30.91
CA ARG A 285 2.25 -5.56 -32.23
C ARG A 285 1.21 -5.70 -33.35
N SER A 286 -0.08 -5.81 -33.03
CA SER A 286 -1.16 -6.17 -33.95
C SER A 286 -1.22 -5.30 -35.22
N ASN A 287 -0.86 -4.02 -35.12
CA ASN A 287 -0.92 -3.07 -36.24
C ASN A 287 0.20 -3.20 -37.28
N ASP A 288 1.36 -3.72 -36.92
CA ASP A 288 2.57 -3.60 -37.74
C ASP A 288 3.57 -4.76 -37.60
N GLY A 289 3.21 -5.79 -36.84
CA GLY A 289 3.98 -7.03 -36.70
C GLY A 289 5.17 -6.90 -35.74
N PRO A 290 5.70 -8.01 -35.20
CA PRO A 290 6.92 -7.99 -34.40
C PRO A 290 8.10 -7.32 -35.14
N SER A 291 8.78 -6.41 -34.45
CA SER A 291 9.93 -5.64 -34.95
C SER A 291 10.83 -5.27 -33.78
N LEU A 292 12.13 -5.07 -34.04
CA LEU A 292 13.06 -4.52 -33.04
C LEU A 292 13.09 -2.98 -33.07
N ASP A 293 12.52 -2.37 -34.11
CA ASP A 293 12.56 -0.92 -34.33
C ASP A 293 11.30 -0.25 -33.79
N TYR A 294 11.22 -0.08 -32.47
CA TYR A 294 10.18 0.73 -31.84
C TYR A 294 10.67 1.42 -30.57
N GLY A 295 10.17 2.66 -30.38
CA GLY A 295 10.52 3.51 -29.26
C GLY A 295 9.99 2.97 -27.92
N LEU A 296 10.65 3.37 -26.83
CA LEU A 296 10.18 3.08 -25.48
C LEU A 296 8.76 3.64 -25.29
N HIS A 297 7.84 2.80 -24.79
CA HIS A 297 6.42 3.14 -24.60
C HIS A 297 5.67 3.57 -25.87
N SER A 298 6.23 3.38 -27.07
CA SER A 298 5.54 3.72 -28.32
C SER A 298 4.47 2.68 -28.70
N ARG A 299 4.41 1.56 -27.97
CA ARG A 299 3.48 0.46 -28.17
C ARG A 299 2.74 0.18 -26.86
N ALA A 300 1.47 -0.21 -26.99
CA ALA A 300 0.71 -0.70 -25.85
C ALA A 300 1.32 -2.01 -25.34
N TYR A 301 1.25 -2.24 -24.04
CA TYR A 301 1.51 -3.56 -23.47
C TYR A 301 0.32 -4.47 -23.76
N THR A 302 0.58 -5.74 -24.04
CA THR A 302 -0.47 -6.74 -24.20
C THR A 302 -0.67 -7.50 -22.89
N ASP A 303 -1.83 -8.13 -22.76
CA ASP A 303 -2.18 -8.91 -21.59
C ASP A 303 -1.29 -10.15 -21.46
N LEU A 304 -1.02 -10.54 -20.21
CA LEU A 304 -0.32 -11.75 -19.83
C LEU A 304 -1.25 -12.61 -18.99
N GLU A 305 -1.82 -13.66 -19.60
CA GLU A 305 -2.70 -14.60 -18.91
C GLU A 305 -1.87 -15.64 -18.15
N LEU A 306 -2.09 -15.75 -16.85
CA LEU A 306 -1.36 -16.65 -15.96
C LEU A 306 -2.31 -17.32 -14.98
N ARG A 307 -2.05 -18.60 -14.68
CA ARG A 307 -2.70 -19.30 -13.57
C ARG A 307 -2.18 -18.84 -12.20
N GLU A 308 -0.87 -18.62 -12.09
CA GLU A 308 -0.20 -18.22 -10.85
C GLU A 308 1.05 -17.39 -11.16
N LEU A 309 1.24 -16.27 -10.45
CA LEU A 309 2.48 -15.49 -10.46
C LEU A 309 3.20 -15.67 -9.11
N ARG A 310 4.39 -16.30 -9.13
CA ARG A 310 5.27 -16.41 -7.96
C ARG A 310 6.42 -15.42 -8.08
N ALA A 311 6.41 -14.38 -7.26
CA ALA A 311 7.44 -13.34 -7.27
C ALA A 311 7.84 -12.95 -5.84
N ALA A 312 9.14 -12.76 -5.61
CA ALA A 312 9.63 -12.24 -4.34
C ALA A 312 9.24 -10.76 -4.12
N THR A 313 9.08 -10.01 -5.21
CA THR A 313 8.62 -8.61 -5.17
C THR A 313 7.92 -8.27 -6.48
N VAL A 314 6.81 -7.53 -6.39
CA VAL A 314 6.11 -6.91 -7.52
C VAL A 314 6.10 -5.41 -7.29
N ARG A 315 6.60 -4.62 -8.24
CA ARG A 315 6.62 -3.15 -8.19
C ARG A 315 6.19 -2.58 -9.53
N GLY A 316 5.40 -1.51 -9.51
CA GLY A 316 5.05 -0.74 -10.70
C GLY A 316 5.64 0.67 -10.64
N ARG A 317 6.34 1.09 -11.70
CA ARG A 317 6.97 2.43 -11.78
C ARG A 317 5.96 3.58 -11.81
N GLY A 318 4.68 3.30 -12.07
CA GLY A 318 3.56 4.23 -12.01
C GLY A 318 2.48 3.83 -10.99
N GLY A 319 2.83 2.98 -10.03
CA GLY A 319 1.89 2.34 -9.10
C GLY A 319 1.56 0.90 -9.49
N LEU A 320 0.93 0.18 -8.55
CA LEU A 320 0.45 -1.19 -8.75
C LEU A 320 -1.06 -1.20 -8.52
N GLY A 321 -1.82 -1.35 -9.61
CA GLY A 321 -3.26 -1.57 -9.53
C GLY A 321 -3.56 -3.07 -9.47
N LEU A 322 -4.41 -3.49 -8.55
CA LEU A 322 -4.96 -4.84 -8.50
C LEU A 322 -6.49 -4.71 -8.62
N VAL A 323 -7.01 -5.13 -9.76
CA VAL A 323 -8.45 -5.16 -10.05
C VAL A 323 -8.86 -6.62 -10.18
N THR A 324 -9.96 -6.98 -9.54
CA THR A 324 -10.50 -8.33 -9.55
C THR A 324 -12.01 -8.26 -9.72
N ASP A 325 -12.57 -9.13 -10.55
CA ASP A 325 -14.02 -9.28 -10.68
C ASP A 325 -14.64 -10.02 -9.48
N GLY A 326 -13.79 -10.78 -8.74
CA GLY A 326 -14.16 -11.53 -7.53
C GLY A 326 -13.42 -11.04 -6.28
N THR A 327 -13.36 -11.88 -5.26
CA THR A 327 -12.69 -11.54 -3.99
C THR A 327 -11.16 -11.48 -4.14
N MET A 328 -10.55 -10.36 -3.77
CA MET A 328 -9.10 -10.28 -3.55
C MET A 328 -8.76 -10.75 -2.13
N THR A 329 -7.91 -11.77 -2.00
CA THR A 329 -7.43 -12.24 -0.69
C THR A 329 -5.92 -12.03 -0.58
N VAL A 330 -5.49 -11.33 0.48
CA VAL A 330 -4.07 -11.19 0.84
C VAL A 330 -3.81 -11.97 2.11
N ARG A 331 -2.97 -13.02 2.03
CA ARG A 331 -2.57 -13.83 3.19
C ARG A 331 -1.10 -13.59 3.47
N SER A 332 -0.78 -13.19 4.69
CA SER A 332 0.60 -13.04 5.15
C SER A 332 0.75 -13.68 6.52
N ALA A 333 1.75 -14.55 6.67
CA ALA A 333 2.06 -15.19 7.95
C ALA A 333 2.72 -14.21 8.95
N GLY A 334 3.46 -13.22 8.45
CA GLY A 334 4.15 -12.22 9.28
C GLY A 334 3.38 -10.91 9.49
N GLY A 335 2.13 -10.84 9.01
CA GLY A 335 1.33 -9.61 9.02
C GLY A 335 1.37 -8.83 7.70
N LEU A 336 0.44 -7.89 7.53
CA LEU A 336 0.33 -7.01 6.36
C LEU A 336 0.66 -5.57 6.78
N HIS A 337 1.69 -5.00 6.18
CA HIS A 337 2.05 -3.59 6.39
C HIS A 337 1.56 -2.74 5.22
N LEU A 338 0.65 -1.81 5.51
CA LEU A 338 0.23 -0.77 4.57
C LEU A 338 0.84 0.55 5.03
N ILE A 339 1.95 0.92 4.39
CA ILE A 339 2.76 2.07 4.79
C ILE A 339 2.64 3.16 3.74
N LYS A 340 2.39 4.37 4.21
CA LYS A 340 2.52 5.59 3.44
C LYS A 340 3.95 6.09 3.59
N GLU A 341 4.66 6.25 2.47
CA GLU A 341 6.03 6.79 2.45
C GLU A 341 6.10 8.20 3.05
N ALA A 342 7.22 8.51 3.69
CA ALA A 342 7.43 9.81 4.32
C ALA A 342 7.30 10.96 3.30
N GLY A 343 6.45 11.95 3.59
CA GLY A 343 6.18 13.09 2.71
C GLY A 343 5.19 12.83 1.56
N ALA A 344 4.68 11.60 1.38
CA ALA A 344 3.66 11.33 0.37
C ALA A 344 2.27 11.85 0.79
N SER A 345 1.37 12.13 -0.17
CA SER A 345 -0.07 12.40 0.05
C SER A 345 -0.91 11.15 -0.20
N GLY A 346 -2.13 11.06 0.37
CA GLY A 346 -3.04 9.90 0.18
C GLY A 346 -3.39 9.12 1.46
N ASP A 347 -4.54 8.42 1.39
CA ASP A 347 -5.22 7.75 2.51
C ASP A 347 -5.40 6.26 2.24
N LEU A 348 -5.60 5.47 3.32
CA LEU A 348 -6.25 4.16 3.20
C LEU A 348 -7.77 4.38 3.15
N SER A 349 -8.37 4.17 1.99
CA SER A 349 -9.82 4.28 1.80
C SER A 349 -10.46 2.90 1.79
N VAL A 350 -11.44 2.69 2.67
CA VAL A 350 -12.32 1.51 2.67
C VAL A 350 -13.75 2.02 2.51
N GLN A 351 -14.36 1.75 1.35
CA GLN A 351 -15.72 2.22 1.07
C GLN A 351 -16.80 1.33 1.72
N GLY A 352 -16.46 0.09 2.05
CA GLY A 352 -17.33 -0.85 2.76
C GLY A 352 -17.04 -0.93 4.26
N ASN A 353 -17.49 -2.01 4.90
CA ASN A 353 -17.24 -2.26 6.32
C ASN A 353 -15.76 -2.66 6.55
N LEU A 354 -15.15 -2.11 7.61
CA LEU A 354 -13.86 -2.55 8.12
C LEU A 354 -14.06 -3.42 9.37
N ALA A 355 -13.70 -4.70 9.28
CA ALA A 355 -13.68 -5.61 10.43
C ALA A 355 -12.25 -5.76 10.97
N VAL A 356 -12.04 -5.47 12.26
CA VAL A 356 -10.74 -5.59 12.94
C VAL A 356 -10.90 -6.56 14.10
N GLY A 357 -10.17 -7.68 14.07
CA GLY A 357 -10.21 -8.70 15.13
C GLY A 357 -9.31 -8.41 16.33
N GLY A 358 -8.59 -7.29 16.33
CA GLY A 358 -7.69 -6.84 17.38
C GLY A 358 -7.82 -5.34 17.66
N ASP A 359 -6.80 -4.76 18.28
CA ASP A 359 -6.82 -3.35 18.70
C ASP A 359 -6.65 -2.35 17.55
N ILE A 360 -7.20 -1.15 17.73
CA ILE A 360 -6.97 0.01 16.86
C ILE A 360 -6.08 1.00 17.61
N TYR A 361 -4.85 1.21 17.13
CA TYR A 361 -3.92 2.20 17.66
C TYR A 361 -3.96 3.47 16.82
N LEU A 362 -4.18 4.62 17.46
CA LEU A 362 -4.19 5.94 16.81
C LEU A 362 -3.00 6.76 17.30
N GLY A 363 -2.29 7.41 16.38
CA GLY A 363 -1.22 8.35 16.71
C GLY A 363 -1.74 9.62 17.39
N ALA A 364 -0.84 10.44 17.92
CA ALA A 364 -1.18 11.72 18.54
C ALA A 364 -1.98 12.63 17.57
N SER A 365 -2.97 13.34 18.11
CA SER A 365 -3.84 14.28 17.36
C SER A 365 -4.63 13.64 16.21
N ARG A 366 -5.00 12.35 16.33
CA ARG A 366 -5.88 11.65 15.39
C ARG A 366 -7.26 11.45 16.01
N TYR A 367 -8.27 11.36 15.15
CA TYR A 367 -9.68 11.32 15.53
C TYR A 367 -10.38 10.11 14.90
N VAL A 368 -11.33 9.53 15.62
CA VAL A 368 -12.39 8.70 15.02
C VAL A 368 -13.60 9.61 14.87
N THR A 369 -14.11 9.72 13.65
CA THR A 369 -15.25 10.59 13.35
C THR A 369 -16.31 9.84 12.56
N ALA A 370 -17.56 10.24 12.75
CA ALA A 370 -18.71 9.76 11.99
C ALA A 370 -19.53 10.97 11.54
N ASN A 371 -20.04 10.95 10.30
CA ASN A 371 -20.93 12.02 9.80
C ASN A 371 -22.29 12.02 10.55
N GLY A 372 -22.67 10.87 11.13
CA GLY A 372 -23.85 10.71 11.98
C GLY A 372 -23.50 10.19 13.38
N ARG A 373 -24.25 9.19 13.87
CA ARG A 373 -23.99 8.57 15.17
C ARG A 373 -22.80 7.63 15.12
N MET A 374 -21.90 7.76 16.09
CA MET A 374 -20.89 6.73 16.38
C MET A 374 -21.49 5.72 17.36
N HIS A 375 -21.73 4.50 16.90
CA HIS A 375 -22.21 3.42 17.75
C HIS A 375 -21.04 2.63 18.33
N LEU A 376 -20.96 2.52 19.65
CA LEU A 376 -20.03 1.66 20.38
C LEU A 376 -20.86 0.67 21.21
N ASN A 377 -20.91 -0.58 20.78
CA ASN A 377 -21.71 -1.62 21.40
C ASN A 377 -20.90 -2.89 21.68
N GLY A 378 -21.27 -3.58 22.74
CA GLY A 378 -20.66 -4.83 23.19
C GLY A 378 -21.32 -5.28 24.49
N SER A 379 -21.02 -6.50 24.93
CA SER A 379 -21.50 -7.03 26.21
C SER A 379 -20.73 -6.47 27.42
N GLU A 380 -19.60 -5.81 27.19
CA GLU A 380 -18.71 -5.26 28.22
C GLU A 380 -18.89 -3.75 28.43
N ARG A 381 -18.30 -3.24 29.52
CA ARG A 381 -18.28 -1.81 29.82
C ARG A 381 -17.36 -1.07 28.84
N LEU A 382 -17.80 0.09 28.38
CA LEU A 382 -16.92 1.05 27.72
C LEU A 382 -16.00 1.70 28.75
N TYR A 383 -14.71 1.41 28.68
CA TYR A 383 -13.69 2.07 29.51
C TYR A 383 -13.11 3.27 28.76
N LEU A 384 -13.26 4.47 29.32
CA LEU A 384 -12.59 5.69 28.86
C LEU A 384 -11.48 6.04 29.86
N LEU A 385 -10.27 5.54 29.61
CA LEU A 385 -9.14 5.67 30.53
C LEU A 385 -8.17 6.73 30.01
N ASN A 386 -7.96 7.79 30.78
CA ASN A 386 -6.99 8.82 30.45
C ASN A 386 -6.41 9.44 31.73
N HIS A 387 -5.09 9.58 31.82
CA HIS A 387 -4.44 10.14 33.01
C HIS A 387 -4.81 11.61 33.27
N SER A 388 -5.12 12.36 32.22
CA SER A 388 -5.51 13.77 32.25
C SER A 388 -7.04 13.96 32.28
N GLY A 389 -7.80 12.87 32.37
CA GLY A 389 -9.25 12.89 32.37
C GLY A 389 -9.89 12.78 30.98
N VAL A 390 -11.21 12.68 30.98
CA VAL A 390 -12.04 12.49 29.79
C VAL A 390 -12.97 13.69 29.65
N TYR A 391 -12.92 14.35 28.50
CA TYR A 391 -13.90 15.40 28.16
C TYR A 391 -15.06 14.79 27.39
N ILE A 392 -16.26 14.91 27.95
CA ILE A 392 -17.52 14.59 27.29
C ILE A 392 -18.29 15.90 27.15
N GLY A 393 -18.39 16.42 25.94
CA GLY A 393 -18.96 17.75 25.70
C GLY A 393 -19.35 17.97 24.24
N TYR A 394 -19.94 19.13 23.98
CA TYR A 394 -20.40 19.52 22.65
C TYR A 394 -19.38 20.38 21.91
N GLY A 395 -19.13 20.07 20.64
CA GLY A 395 -18.23 20.82 19.76
C GLY A 395 -18.90 21.46 18.54
N GLY A 396 -20.24 21.54 18.49
CA GLY A 396 -20.99 22.07 17.34
C GLY A 396 -21.64 23.44 17.56
N SER A 397 -22.35 23.95 16.55
CA SER A 397 -23.02 25.28 16.55
C SER A 397 -24.55 25.20 16.37
N GLY A 398 -25.15 24.03 16.53
CA GLY A 398 -26.58 23.79 16.34
C GLY A 398 -27.38 24.16 17.59
N ALA A 399 -28.43 24.98 17.41
CA ALA A 399 -29.37 25.32 18.47
C ALA A 399 -30.43 24.21 18.60
N GLY A 400 -30.34 23.38 19.63
CA GLY A 400 -31.37 22.40 19.98
C GLY A 400 -31.28 21.98 21.46
N PRO A 401 -32.38 21.55 22.09
CA PRO A 401 -32.42 21.23 23.53
C PRO A 401 -31.57 20.02 23.95
N GLU A 402 -31.01 19.26 23.01
CA GLU A 402 -30.20 18.04 23.26
C GLU A 402 -28.74 18.18 22.79
N THR A 403 -28.30 19.39 22.40
CA THR A 403 -26.97 19.60 21.83
C THR A 403 -25.92 19.76 22.92
N GLY A 404 -25.58 18.67 23.61
CA GLY A 404 -24.42 18.64 24.52
C GLY A 404 -24.64 18.07 25.92
N CYS A 405 -25.42 17.02 26.07
CA CYS A 405 -25.59 16.34 27.36
C CYS A 405 -24.91 14.96 27.38
N LEU A 406 -24.39 14.59 28.55
CA LEU A 406 -24.16 13.18 28.88
C LEU A 406 -25.50 12.59 29.31
N TRP A 407 -26.09 11.76 28.45
CA TRP A 407 -27.32 11.02 28.77
C TRP A 407 -26.96 9.66 29.37
N VAL A 408 -27.46 9.37 30.57
CA VAL A 408 -27.28 8.07 31.26
C VAL A 408 -28.65 7.47 31.51
N GLU A 409 -29.02 6.42 30.78
CA GLU A 409 -30.39 5.85 30.81
C GLU A 409 -30.75 5.15 32.13
N ASN A 410 -29.76 4.83 32.98
CA ASN A 410 -29.99 4.11 34.23
C ASN A 410 -29.31 4.82 35.42
N ARG A 411 -28.23 4.27 35.97
CA ARG A 411 -27.52 4.86 37.13
C ARG A 411 -26.18 5.46 36.72
N GLY A 412 -25.93 6.70 37.15
CA GLY A 412 -24.61 7.34 37.13
C GLY A 412 -23.98 7.32 38.52
N PHE A 413 -22.74 6.84 38.64
CA PHE A 413 -21.95 6.92 39.88
C PHE A 413 -20.80 7.90 39.69
N ILE A 414 -20.63 8.83 40.63
CA ILE A 414 -19.48 9.73 40.68
C ILE A 414 -18.67 9.33 41.91
N GLY A 415 -17.48 8.76 41.70
CA GLY A 415 -16.63 8.27 42.80
C GLY A 415 -15.85 9.36 43.55
N GLY A 416 -15.96 10.62 43.11
CA GLY A 416 -15.28 11.77 43.70
C GLY A 416 -16.20 12.99 43.77
N ASN A 417 -15.62 14.20 43.74
CA ASN A 417 -16.39 15.44 43.80
C ASN A 417 -17.21 15.65 42.52
N ALA A 418 -18.49 15.97 42.67
CA ALA A 418 -19.33 16.49 41.60
C ALA A 418 -19.38 18.03 41.69
N GLN A 419 -18.74 18.73 40.76
CA GLN A 419 -18.85 20.18 40.63
C GLN A 419 -19.73 20.53 39.44
N ILE A 420 -20.77 21.33 39.67
CA ILE A 420 -21.70 21.79 38.62
C ILE A 420 -21.57 23.31 38.54
N ASN A 421 -21.03 23.80 37.43
CA ASN A 421 -20.99 25.22 37.13
C ASN A 421 -22.31 25.61 36.45
N GLY A 422 -23.33 25.90 37.25
CA GLY A 422 -24.70 26.15 36.79
C GLY A 422 -25.74 25.59 37.77
N THR A 423 -26.90 25.16 37.26
CA THR A 423 -27.97 24.57 38.05
C THR A 423 -27.91 23.03 38.02
N LEU A 424 -28.01 22.38 39.18
CA LEU A 424 -28.29 20.95 39.28
C LEU A 424 -29.81 20.73 39.20
N GLY A 425 -30.30 20.23 38.06
CA GLY A 425 -31.69 19.80 37.91
C GLY A 425 -31.84 18.31 38.23
N VAL A 426 -32.62 17.96 39.26
CA VAL A 426 -32.97 16.56 39.57
C VAL A 426 -34.42 16.31 39.13
N ARG A 427 -34.61 15.46 38.12
CA ARG A 427 -35.91 14.90 37.74
C ARG A 427 -35.86 13.40 37.94
N VAL A 428 -36.83 12.84 38.66
CA VAL A 428 -36.94 11.39 38.88
C VAL A 428 -38.07 10.80 38.05
N SER A 429 -37.88 9.60 37.49
CA SER A 429 -38.89 8.80 36.79
C SER A 429 -38.77 7.34 37.26
N PRO A 430 -39.87 6.59 37.54
CA PRO A 430 -41.24 7.03 37.72
C PRO A 430 -41.50 7.25 39.23
N ASN A 431 -41.64 8.50 39.66
CA ASN A 431 -42.23 8.91 40.94
C ASN A 431 -41.93 8.08 42.20
N SER A 432 -40.80 8.38 42.86
CA SER A 432 -40.74 8.26 44.33
C SER A 432 -40.96 9.61 45.04
N LEU A 433 -41.09 10.69 44.27
CA LEU A 433 -41.60 11.98 44.72
C LEU A 433 -42.86 12.29 43.89
N PRO A 434 -43.91 12.88 44.49
CA PRO A 434 -45.15 13.20 43.75
C PRO A 434 -44.89 14.07 42.51
N ASP A 435 -45.69 13.87 41.45
CA ASP A 435 -45.59 14.54 40.13
C ASP A 435 -45.53 16.08 40.15
N TRP A 436 -45.92 16.70 41.27
CA TRP A 436 -45.93 18.15 41.46
C TRP A 436 -44.65 18.70 42.11
N SER A 437 -43.74 17.85 42.61
CA SER A 437 -42.46 18.30 43.16
C SER A 437 -41.49 18.54 42.01
N GLY A 438 -41.10 19.79 41.77
CA GLY A 438 -40.17 20.18 40.69
C GLY A 438 -38.72 19.71 40.88
N GLY A 439 -38.50 18.54 41.52
CA GLY A 439 -37.21 18.01 41.94
C GLY A 439 -36.92 18.19 43.44
N GLY A 440 -36.02 17.37 44.00
CA GLY A 440 -35.58 17.43 45.40
C GLY A 440 -34.30 16.62 45.67
N ILE A 441 -33.65 16.86 46.81
CA ILE A 441 -32.50 16.08 47.31
C ILE A 441 -33.00 15.18 48.44
N GLY A 442 -33.05 13.87 48.21
CA GLY A 442 -33.30 12.87 49.26
C GLY A 442 -31.99 12.39 49.87
N THR A 443 -31.71 12.78 51.11
CA THR A 443 -30.48 12.42 51.85
C THR A 443 -30.82 12.21 53.33
N PHE A 444 -29.99 11.46 54.06
CA PHE A 444 -30.13 11.28 55.51
C PHE A 444 -29.76 12.57 56.26
N ASP A 445 -28.73 13.30 55.79
CA ASP A 445 -28.28 14.57 56.36
C ASP A 445 -28.12 15.65 55.28
N MET A 446 -28.45 16.90 55.61
CA MET A 446 -28.22 18.08 54.77
C MET A 446 -27.64 19.23 55.61
N PHE A 447 -26.35 19.53 55.41
CA PHE A 447 -25.66 20.64 56.08
C PHE A 447 -25.65 21.88 55.20
N VAL A 448 -26.23 22.99 55.68
CA VAL A 448 -26.33 24.26 54.93
C VAL A 448 -25.72 25.38 55.77
N SER A 449 -24.68 26.06 55.25
CA SER A 449 -24.01 27.20 55.92
C SER A 449 -24.72 28.55 55.72
N GLY A 450 -25.93 28.52 55.15
CA GLY A 450 -26.76 29.68 54.80
C GLY A 450 -28.25 29.34 54.99
N ALA A 451 -29.14 29.89 54.17
CA ALA A 451 -30.58 29.61 54.28
C ALA A 451 -30.98 28.31 53.56
N LEU A 452 -31.85 27.52 54.19
CA LEU A 452 -32.62 26.46 53.55
C LEU A 452 -34.01 27.00 53.21
N TYR A 453 -34.31 27.14 51.92
CA TYR A 453 -35.65 27.48 51.45
C TYR A 453 -36.38 26.18 51.08
N ALA A 454 -37.41 25.83 51.85
CA ALA A 454 -38.29 24.70 51.57
C ALA A 454 -39.70 25.20 51.28
N GLY A 455 -40.09 25.20 50.01
CA GLY A 455 -41.43 25.58 49.58
C GLY A 455 -41.58 25.61 48.06
N PRO A 456 -42.82 25.69 47.55
CA PRO A 456 -43.07 25.78 46.12
C PRO A 456 -42.48 27.07 45.54
N LEU A 457 -42.07 27.02 44.27
CA LEU A 457 -41.81 28.22 43.48
C LEU A 457 -43.08 29.09 43.48
N GLY A 458 -43.07 30.16 44.29
CA GLY A 458 -44.13 31.17 44.31
C GLY A 458 -45.27 30.98 45.34
N GLY A 459 -45.14 30.17 46.39
CA GLY A 459 -46.18 30.00 47.44
C GLY A 459 -45.66 30.14 48.88
N PRO A 460 -46.56 30.31 49.89
CA PRO A 460 -46.15 30.60 51.28
C PRO A 460 -45.47 29.40 51.96
N TYR A 461 -44.35 29.67 52.63
CA TYR A 461 -43.49 28.66 53.27
C TYR A 461 -44.07 28.17 54.61
N PRO A 462 -44.24 26.85 54.84
CA PRO A 462 -44.85 26.31 56.06
C PRO A 462 -43.92 26.31 57.29
N VAL A 463 -42.60 26.50 57.12
CA VAL A 463 -41.65 26.81 58.19
C VAL A 463 -40.72 27.90 57.67
N ALA A 464 -40.75 29.07 58.31
CA ALA A 464 -39.82 30.17 58.06
C ALA A 464 -38.96 30.37 59.31
N ILE A 465 -37.64 30.19 59.16
CA ILE A 465 -36.65 30.63 60.13
C ILE A 465 -36.02 31.88 59.51
N ASP A 466 -36.46 33.07 59.97
CA ASP A 466 -35.87 34.33 59.53
C ASP A 466 -34.66 34.73 60.39
N ALA A 467 -33.78 35.56 59.81
CA ALA A 467 -32.57 36.04 60.48
C ALA A 467 -32.85 36.96 61.69
N ALA A 468 -34.12 37.25 62.01
CA ALA A 468 -34.54 38.08 63.14
C ALA A 468 -35.12 37.27 64.31
N GLY A 469 -35.03 35.93 64.27
CA GLY A 469 -35.40 35.05 65.38
C GLY A 469 -36.91 34.81 65.52
N ARG A 470 -37.71 35.09 64.49
CA ARG A 470 -39.16 34.82 64.51
C ARG A 470 -39.44 33.40 64.01
N ILE A 471 -40.08 32.60 64.86
CA ILE A 471 -40.63 31.29 64.49
C ILE A 471 -42.14 31.44 64.30
N GLN A 472 -42.61 31.21 63.07
CA GLN A 472 -44.04 31.27 62.72
C GLN A 472 -44.53 29.87 62.36
N GLY A 473 -45.69 29.48 62.86
CA GLY A 473 -46.28 28.17 62.61
C GLY A 473 -47.69 28.08 63.19
N LYS A 474 -48.46 27.06 62.78
CA LYS A 474 -49.80 26.78 63.31
C LYS A 474 -49.77 26.45 64.81
N THR A 475 -48.68 25.87 65.28
CA THR A 475 -48.37 25.64 66.68
C THR A 475 -46.89 25.94 66.92
N LYS A 476 -46.53 26.46 68.09
CA LYS A 476 -45.13 26.67 68.50
C LYS A 476 -44.77 25.66 69.58
N GLN A 477 -44.52 24.44 69.14
CA GLN A 477 -44.25 23.31 70.02
C GLN A 477 -42.76 23.07 70.21
N PHE A 478 -42.40 22.65 71.41
CA PHE A 478 -41.10 22.10 71.74
C PHE A 478 -41.32 20.74 72.40
N VAL A 479 -40.55 19.75 71.94
CA VAL A 479 -40.58 18.39 72.48
C VAL A 479 -39.34 18.24 73.34
N ILE A 480 -39.54 17.84 74.59
CA ILE A 480 -38.46 17.50 75.50
C ILE A 480 -38.63 16.05 75.96
N ASP A 481 -37.53 15.46 76.39
CA ASP A 481 -37.57 14.13 76.98
C ASP A 481 -38.41 14.14 78.26
N HIS A 482 -39.16 13.06 78.49
CA HIS A 482 -39.89 12.91 79.74
C HIS A 482 -38.86 12.69 80.87
N PRO A 483 -38.75 13.58 81.87
CA PRO A 483 -37.63 13.57 82.81
C PRO A 483 -37.60 12.37 83.77
N LEU A 484 -38.64 11.53 83.74
CA LEU A 484 -38.74 10.28 84.52
C LEU A 484 -38.43 9.03 83.69
N ASP A 485 -38.20 9.17 82.38
CA ASP A 485 -37.90 8.04 81.49
C ASP A 485 -36.41 8.12 81.08
N ASP A 486 -35.74 6.97 80.93
CA ASP A 486 -34.34 6.92 80.48
C ASP A 486 -34.26 7.46 79.03
N PRO A 487 -33.43 8.49 78.74
CA PRO A 487 -33.27 9.02 77.39
C PRO A 487 -32.86 7.97 76.34
N ALA A 488 -32.25 6.86 76.77
CA ALA A 488 -31.83 5.76 75.92
C ALA A 488 -32.92 4.69 75.66
N ASP A 489 -34.06 4.70 76.38
CA ASP A 489 -35.15 3.75 76.15
C ASP A 489 -35.93 4.12 74.87
N PRO A 490 -36.01 3.25 73.86
CA PRO A 490 -36.72 3.54 72.61
C PRO A 490 -38.25 3.67 72.77
N ASN A 491 -38.84 3.18 73.87
CA ASN A 491 -40.27 3.31 74.17
C ASN A 491 -40.59 4.45 75.14
N ARG A 492 -39.59 5.27 75.49
CA ARG A 492 -39.78 6.40 76.40
C ARG A 492 -40.82 7.37 75.88
N ARG A 493 -41.47 8.03 76.82
CA ARG A 493 -42.40 9.11 76.51
C ARG A 493 -41.62 10.40 76.23
N VAL A 494 -42.29 11.31 75.55
CA VAL A 494 -41.85 12.69 75.38
C VAL A 494 -42.91 13.63 75.92
N LEU A 495 -42.48 14.78 76.41
CA LEU A 495 -43.37 15.88 76.73
C LEU A 495 -43.42 16.84 75.55
N VAL A 496 -44.62 17.09 75.04
CA VAL A 496 -44.86 18.11 74.02
C VAL A 496 -45.45 19.33 74.72
N HIS A 497 -44.67 20.40 74.80
CA HIS A 497 -45.12 21.68 75.31
C HIS A 497 -45.33 22.66 74.16
N ALA A 498 -46.19 23.65 74.36
CA ALA A 498 -46.39 24.75 73.42
C ALA A 498 -46.17 26.08 74.13
N ALA A 499 -45.69 27.08 73.39
CA ALA A 499 -45.68 28.45 73.86
C ALA A 499 -47.12 28.93 74.09
N VAL A 500 -47.35 29.71 75.16
CA VAL A 500 -48.64 30.36 75.40
C VAL A 500 -48.86 31.43 74.33
N GLU A 501 -50.07 31.47 73.77
CA GLU A 501 -50.44 32.39 72.69
C GLU A 501 -51.39 33.46 73.21
N GLY A 502 -51.12 34.73 72.90
CA GLY A 502 -51.96 35.86 73.23
C GLY A 502 -51.91 36.94 72.14
N PRO A 503 -52.89 37.86 72.11
CA PRO A 503 -52.95 38.98 71.15
C PRO A 503 -51.91 40.07 71.42
N GLU A 504 -50.88 39.79 72.22
CA GLU A 504 -49.89 40.76 72.68
C GLU A 504 -48.51 40.11 72.83
N ASN A 505 -47.47 40.93 72.72
CA ASN A 505 -46.11 40.55 73.12
C ASN A 505 -45.99 40.65 74.65
N GLY A 506 -46.67 39.73 75.34
CA GLY A 506 -46.81 39.73 76.79
C GLY A 506 -45.58 39.19 77.53
N VAL A 507 -45.37 39.71 78.73
CA VAL A 507 -44.51 39.13 79.76
C VAL A 507 -45.33 38.96 81.02
N TYR A 508 -45.01 37.92 81.78
CA TYR A 508 -45.57 37.73 83.11
C TYR A 508 -44.45 37.53 84.12
N TYR A 509 -44.61 38.14 85.27
CA TYR A 509 -43.78 37.97 86.46
C TYR A 509 -44.67 37.43 87.54
N ARG A 510 -44.18 36.47 88.32
CA ARG A 510 -44.92 35.94 89.45
C ARG A 510 -43.98 35.74 90.62
N GLY A 511 -44.54 35.83 91.81
CA GLY A 511 -43.79 35.62 93.04
C GLY A 511 -44.72 35.58 94.24
N GLU A 512 -44.11 35.72 95.40
CA GLU A 512 -44.77 35.74 96.69
C GLU A 512 -44.47 37.07 97.39
N GLY A 513 -45.39 37.56 98.20
CA GLY A 513 -45.26 38.76 99.02
C GLY A 513 -45.86 38.54 100.41
N GLN A 514 -45.49 39.40 101.35
CA GLN A 514 -45.87 39.27 102.77
C GLN A 514 -46.47 40.58 103.26
N LEU A 515 -47.69 40.54 103.81
CA LEU A 515 -48.26 41.69 104.50
C LEU A 515 -47.54 41.92 105.84
N VAL A 516 -47.36 43.19 106.18
CA VAL A 516 -46.95 43.66 107.51
C VAL A 516 -47.91 44.77 107.90
N ASP A 517 -48.64 44.59 109.00
CA ASP A 517 -49.65 45.53 109.50
C ASP A 517 -50.69 45.94 108.43
N GLY A 518 -51.10 44.98 107.60
CA GLY A 518 -52.13 45.15 106.59
C GLY A 518 -51.65 45.69 105.24
N ALA A 519 -50.34 45.88 105.05
CA ALA A 519 -49.77 46.35 103.78
C ALA A 519 -48.47 45.63 103.40
N ALA A 520 -48.20 45.56 102.09
CA ALA A 520 -46.93 45.09 101.53
C ALA A 520 -46.56 45.94 100.31
N THR A 521 -45.27 46.02 100.00
CA THR A 521 -44.78 46.54 98.72
C THR A 521 -44.08 45.40 98.00
N VAL A 522 -44.49 45.14 96.76
CA VAL A 522 -43.82 44.18 95.88
C VAL A 522 -42.97 44.96 94.89
N GLU A 523 -41.66 44.72 94.93
CA GLU A 523 -40.71 45.24 93.96
C GLU A 523 -40.61 44.28 92.77
N LEU A 524 -40.73 44.83 91.57
CA LEU A 524 -40.50 44.14 90.30
C LEU A 524 -39.03 44.30 89.89
N PRO A 525 -38.52 43.42 89.00
CA PRO A 525 -37.14 43.55 88.51
C PRO A 525 -36.83 44.96 88.03
N THR A 526 -35.63 45.46 88.28
CA THR A 526 -35.23 46.85 88.00
C THR A 526 -35.41 47.28 86.54
N TYR A 527 -35.43 46.33 85.60
CA TYR A 527 -35.67 46.57 84.17
C TYR A 527 -37.16 46.56 83.78
N PHE A 528 -38.08 46.19 84.68
CA PHE A 528 -39.50 46.02 84.38
C PHE A 528 -40.12 47.28 83.78
N GLU A 529 -39.80 48.44 84.36
CA GLU A 529 -40.29 49.73 83.86
C GLU A 529 -39.77 50.05 82.45
N ALA A 530 -38.54 49.66 82.11
CA ALA A 530 -37.97 49.86 80.78
C ALA A 530 -38.51 48.85 79.76
N LEU A 531 -38.78 47.62 80.20
CA LEU A 531 -39.23 46.54 79.33
C LEU A 531 -40.73 46.59 79.05
N THR A 532 -41.54 47.16 79.93
CA THR A 532 -43.01 47.05 79.86
C THR A 532 -43.71 48.38 79.72
N ARG A 533 -44.81 48.40 78.97
CA ARG A 533 -45.64 49.60 78.81
C ARG A 533 -46.31 49.97 80.14
N PRO A 534 -46.46 51.25 80.47
CA PRO A 534 -47.21 51.69 81.66
C PRO A 534 -48.67 51.25 81.65
N GLU A 535 -49.31 51.26 80.48
CA GLU A 535 -50.66 50.77 80.26
C GLU A 535 -50.74 49.24 80.16
N GLY A 536 -51.91 48.67 80.49
CA GLY A 536 -52.17 47.23 80.37
C GLY A 536 -51.54 46.35 81.46
N ARG A 537 -50.80 46.94 82.41
CA ARG A 537 -50.28 46.22 83.59
C ARG A 537 -51.43 45.75 84.47
N THR A 538 -51.46 44.45 84.75
CA THR A 538 -52.47 43.85 85.63
C THR A 538 -51.77 43.09 86.76
N VAL A 539 -52.27 43.28 87.98
CA VAL A 539 -51.82 42.55 89.16
C VAL A 539 -52.94 41.59 89.56
N GLN A 540 -52.62 40.31 89.64
CA GLN A 540 -53.45 39.30 90.27
C GLN A 540 -52.84 38.94 91.61
N LEU A 541 -53.67 38.95 92.66
CA LEU A 541 -53.26 38.60 94.01
C LEU A 541 -54.04 37.37 94.47
N THR A 542 -53.35 36.45 95.10
CA THR A 542 -53.94 35.27 95.73
C THR A 542 -53.49 35.24 97.18
N PRO A 543 -54.37 35.54 98.15
CA PRO A 543 -54.05 35.37 99.56
C PRO A 543 -53.61 33.94 99.84
N VAL A 544 -52.56 33.79 100.63
CA VAL A 544 -52.07 32.49 101.09
C VAL A 544 -52.35 32.40 102.58
N PHE A 545 -52.88 31.25 103.00
CA PHE A 545 -53.05 30.90 104.40
C PHE A 545 -52.21 29.66 104.68
N GLU A 546 -51.65 29.60 105.89
CA GLU A 546 -51.11 28.37 106.47
C GLU A 546 -52.07 27.94 107.58
N ASP A 547 -52.39 26.65 107.65
CA ASP A 547 -53.37 26.07 108.57
C ASP A 547 -54.74 26.79 108.59
N ASP A 548 -55.20 27.28 109.74
CA ASP A 548 -56.50 27.94 109.92
C ASP A 548 -56.36 29.49 110.03
N GLU A 549 -55.24 30.06 109.55
CA GLU A 549 -55.01 31.50 109.65
C GLU A 549 -56.03 32.30 108.80
N PRO A 550 -56.70 33.31 109.40
CA PRO A 550 -57.64 34.14 108.66
C PRO A 550 -56.90 35.03 107.65
N VAL A 551 -57.20 34.85 106.37
CA VAL A 551 -56.71 35.74 105.30
C VAL A 551 -57.65 36.91 105.08
N SER A 552 -57.06 38.06 104.77
CA SER A 552 -57.78 39.26 104.40
C SER A 552 -57.95 39.34 102.88
N PRO A 553 -59.11 39.82 102.38
CA PRO A 553 -59.23 40.22 100.99
C PRO A 553 -58.19 41.30 100.66
N LEU A 554 -57.51 41.16 99.53
CA LEU A 554 -56.39 42.02 99.14
C LEU A 554 -56.76 42.95 97.97
N ALA A 555 -56.22 44.16 98.01
CA ALA A 555 -56.25 45.10 96.90
C ALA A 555 -54.81 45.49 96.51
N ALA A 556 -54.53 45.49 95.21
CA ALA A 556 -53.28 46.01 94.65
C ALA A 556 -53.44 47.47 94.23
N SER A 557 -52.36 48.26 94.37
CA SER A 557 -52.22 49.51 93.63
C SER A 557 -51.95 49.22 92.16
N ARG A 558 -51.97 50.28 91.33
CA ARG A 558 -51.32 50.21 90.02
C ARG A 558 -49.83 49.95 90.21
N VAL A 559 -49.24 49.26 89.23
CA VAL A 559 -47.79 49.10 89.15
C VAL A 559 -47.18 50.42 88.66
N ALA A 560 -46.34 51.03 89.47
CA ALA A 560 -45.64 52.26 89.15
C ALA A 560 -44.28 52.31 89.85
N ALA A 561 -43.28 52.93 89.22
CA ALA A 561 -41.92 53.05 89.74
C ALA A 561 -41.27 51.68 90.09
N GLY A 562 -41.62 50.63 89.35
CA GLY A 562 -41.10 49.28 89.55
C GLY A 562 -41.71 48.57 90.75
N GLU A 563 -42.76 49.11 91.38
CA GLU A 563 -43.42 48.49 92.52
C GLU A 563 -44.94 48.51 92.37
N PHE A 564 -45.61 47.66 93.15
CA PHE A 564 -47.01 47.85 93.50
C PHE A 564 -47.21 47.54 94.97
N ARG A 565 -48.19 48.21 95.57
CA ARG A 565 -48.55 48.03 96.97
C ARG A 565 -49.75 47.12 97.06
N VAL A 566 -49.70 46.23 98.02
CA VAL A 566 -50.83 45.39 98.40
C VAL A 566 -51.31 45.85 99.76
N ARG A 567 -52.61 45.91 99.95
CA ARG A 567 -53.22 46.18 101.25
C ARG A 567 -54.43 45.32 101.49
N THR A 568 -54.81 45.16 102.74
CA THR A 568 -56.13 44.64 103.10
C THR A 568 -57.22 45.59 102.62
N VAL A 569 -58.34 45.04 102.14
CA VAL A 569 -59.45 45.82 101.61
C VAL A 569 -60.14 46.62 102.72
N ASP A 570 -60.31 46.01 103.88
CA ASP A 570 -61.01 46.52 105.07
C ASP A 570 -60.10 47.31 106.02
N GLY A 571 -58.80 47.37 105.76
CA GLY A 571 -57.82 48.04 106.62
C GLY A 571 -57.42 47.20 107.84
N ALA A 572 -57.73 45.90 107.86
CA ALA A 572 -57.24 44.98 108.87
C ALA A 572 -55.70 44.98 108.89
N LYS A 573 -55.11 44.99 110.10
CA LYS A 573 -53.66 44.89 110.31
C LYS A 573 -53.18 43.44 110.17
N ALA A 574 -53.49 42.80 109.05
CA ALA A 574 -53.15 41.41 108.80
C ALA A 574 -51.70 41.27 108.32
N SER A 575 -51.07 40.15 108.65
CA SER A 575 -49.67 39.87 108.33
C SER A 575 -49.51 38.46 107.73
N HIS A 576 -50.31 38.13 106.70
CA HIS A 576 -50.23 36.85 105.98
C HIS A 576 -49.53 36.99 104.61
N THR A 577 -49.10 35.87 104.04
CA THR A 577 -48.50 35.78 102.70
C THR A 577 -49.54 35.90 101.58
N PHE A 578 -49.09 36.19 100.37
CA PHE A 578 -49.89 36.14 99.16
C PHE A 578 -49.01 35.86 97.93
N TYR A 579 -49.53 35.12 96.96
CA TYR A 579 -48.93 35.06 95.64
C TYR A 579 -49.38 36.24 94.80
N TRP A 580 -48.50 36.68 93.91
CA TRP A 580 -48.79 37.71 92.95
C TRP A 580 -48.36 37.29 91.55
N GLN A 581 -49.13 37.74 90.56
CA GLN A 581 -48.72 37.74 89.17
C GLN A 581 -48.93 39.13 88.58
N VAL A 582 -47.89 39.67 87.97
CA VAL A 582 -47.96 40.87 87.14
C VAL A 582 -47.87 40.45 85.67
N SER A 583 -48.93 40.71 84.90
CA SER A 583 -48.89 40.61 83.44
C SER A 583 -48.75 42.01 82.84
N ALA A 584 -47.86 42.15 81.86
CA ALA A 584 -47.61 43.42 81.18
C ALA A 584 -47.20 43.21 79.72
N ILE A 585 -47.36 44.26 78.90
CA ILE A 585 -47.02 44.25 77.48
C ILE A 585 -45.61 44.81 77.31
N ARG A 586 -44.79 44.18 76.47
CA ARG A 586 -43.45 44.70 76.14
C ARG A 586 -43.50 46.07 75.47
N ALA A 587 -42.67 46.99 75.94
CA ALA A 587 -42.48 48.34 75.40
C ALA A 587 -41.42 48.38 74.30
N ASP A 588 -40.47 47.45 74.29
CA ASP A 588 -39.37 47.37 73.32
C ASP A 588 -39.78 46.76 71.97
N LEU A 589 -41.06 46.42 71.83
CA LEU A 589 -41.66 45.91 70.61
C LEU A 589 -42.86 46.76 70.21
N GLU A 590 -43.02 46.94 68.90
CA GLU A 590 -44.25 47.48 68.33
C GLU A 590 -45.47 46.68 68.80
N PRO A 591 -46.65 47.33 68.96
CA PRO A 591 -47.88 46.62 69.29
C PRO A 591 -48.10 45.45 68.32
N LEU A 592 -48.48 44.29 68.85
CA LEU A 592 -48.70 43.12 68.03
C LEU A 592 -49.93 43.38 67.14
N GLU A 593 -49.73 43.35 65.82
CA GLU A 593 -50.83 43.37 64.86
C GLU A 593 -51.47 41.98 64.82
N THR A 594 -52.63 41.83 65.46
CA THR A 594 -53.35 40.56 65.57
C THR A 594 -54.20 40.25 64.34
N GLU A 595 -54.63 41.29 63.64
CA GLU A 595 -55.45 41.20 62.44
C GLU A 595 -54.76 41.99 61.33
N VAL A 596 -54.25 41.26 60.34
CA VAL A 596 -53.59 41.84 59.17
C VAL A 596 -54.18 41.24 57.89
N PRO A 597 -54.31 42.02 56.80
CA PRO A 597 -54.68 41.45 55.50
C PRO A 597 -53.69 40.35 55.11
N ALA A 598 -54.17 39.23 54.57
CA ALA A 598 -53.29 38.13 54.14
C ALA A 598 -52.16 38.59 53.19
N ALA A 599 -52.39 39.65 52.41
CA ALA A 599 -51.42 40.27 51.52
C ALA A 599 -50.29 41.04 52.24
N SER A 600 -50.51 41.58 53.45
CA SER A 600 -49.50 42.41 54.14
C SER A 600 -48.39 41.57 54.80
N ILE A 601 -48.67 40.30 55.15
CA ILE A 601 -47.67 39.31 55.58
C ILE A 601 -46.55 39.16 54.51
N GLN A 602 -46.88 39.41 53.24
CA GLN A 602 -45.95 39.31 52.11
C GLN A 602 -45.04 40.55 51.96
N SER A 603 -45.35 41.68 52.61
CA SER A 603 -44.76 43.00 52.30
C SER A 603 -43.74 43.54 53.31
N ARG A 604 -43.65 42.98 54.53
CA ARG A 604 -42.59 43.34 55.51
C ARG A 604 -41.29 42.59 55.20
N ARG A 605 -40.67 42.90 54.06
CA ARG A 605 -39.24 42.64 53.83
C ARG A 605 -38.43 43.65 54.65
N PRO A 606 -37.38 43.27 55.39
CA PRO A 606 -36.31 44.21 55.70
C PRO A 606 -35.79 44.77 54.36
N ALA A 607 -35.75 46.09 54.23
CA ALA A 607 -35.20 46.72 53.03
C ALA A 607 -33.76 46.22 52.82
N VAL A 608 -33.50 45.59 51.69
CA VAL A 608 -32.15 45.24 51.24
C VAL A 608 -31.44 46.57 50.98
N PRO A 609 -30.27 46.86 51.59
CA PRO A 609 -29.54 48.08 51.25
C PRO A 609 -29.18 48.04 49.77
N SER A 610 -29.68 49.00 49.02
CA SER A 610 -29.51 49.10 47.57
C SER A 610 -28.04 49.35 47.23
N ARG A 611 -27.34 48.34 46.73
CA ARG A 611 -26.12 48.52 45.95
C ARG A 611 -26.50 48.97 44.54
N THR A 612 -26.58 50.28 44.30
CA THR A 612 -26.04 50.99 43.13
C THR A 612 -26.62 52.41 43.07
N ALA A 613 -25.78 53.41 43.33
CA ALA A 613 -25.91 54.72 42.71
C ALA A 613 -24.50 55.17 42.32
N GLY A 614 -24.21 55.02 41.02
CA GLY A 614 -23.06 55.66 40.41
C GLY A 614 -23.23 57.18 40.41
N LEU A 615 -22.10 57.85 40.57
CA LEU A 615 -21.78 59.26 40.34
C LEU A 615 -22.90 60.20 39.88
N SER A 616 -23.07 61.28 40.65
CA SER A 616 -23.40 62.61 40.16
C SER A 616 -22.57 63.62 40.94
N LEU A 617 -21.48 64.10 40.32
CA LEU A 617 -20.68 65.25 40.78
C LEU A 617 -21.26 66.53 40.17
N ALA A 618 -21.55 67.51 41.01
CA ALA A 618 -21.42 68.97 40.80
C ALA A 618 -22.14 69.73 41.95
N PRO A 619 -21.88 71.03 42.17
CA PRO A 619 -20.61 71.76 42.25
C PRO A 619 -20.49 72.57 43.58
N ASP A 620 -19.29 73.10 43.88
CA ASP A 620 -18.95 74.37 44.60
C ASP A 620 -19.71 74.78 45.90
N LEU A 621 -19.13 75.35 46.98
CA LEU A 621 -17.90 76.14 47.21
C LEU A 621 -17.82 76.50 48.73
N THR A 622 -16.63 76.95 49.16
CA THR A 622 -16.26 77.70 50.40
C THR A 622 -16.21 76.92 51.72
N VAL A 623 -15.10 76.86 52.48
CA VAL A 623 -13.81 77.62 52.57
C VAL A 623 -12.68 76.62 52.84
#